data_AF-A0A848ZPY3-F1
#
_entry.id   AF-A0A848ZPY3-F1
#
_cell.length_a   1.000
_cell.length_b   1.000
_cell.length_c   1.000
_cell.angle_alpha   90.00
_cell.angle_beta   90.00
_cell.angle_gamma   90.00
#
_symmetry.space_group_name_H-M   'P 1'
#
loop_
_entity.id
_entity.type
_entity.pdbx_description
1 polymer ?
#
loop_
_entity_poly.entity_id
_entity_poly.type
_entity_poly.pdbx_seq_one_letter_code
_entity_poly.pdbx_strand_id
1 'polypeptide(L)'
;MALGLTLMVATTLFTTLVFYLLLPIFGLYGGKKQLGAIGVLLFMGTFITAHFQADFTANTPKPTSLVYILDADENTAKWATYENVLSDWTAQFLGEKKKTVSVLDENTMSSKYRSKFTYTSEAPLKELSAPIIEKMGDTILGQERRIEIAITPQRPVNRLEVFTNAVPIHKATINGVPISEYYLKNRRSVRLVTHYISNNEPTLLELWLSKDAELELTFYEASNDLMEHSLFTIPARTEELIPMPFVLNDAVIIKKTIVY
;
A
#
# COMPACT_ATOMS: atom_id res chain seq x y z
N MET A 1 2.71 -9.17 -14.37
CA MET A 1 1.93 -10.29 -13.78
C MET A 1 0.42 -10.01 -13.57
N ALA A 2 -0.19 -8.98 -14.17
CA ALA A 2 -1.65 -8.79 -14.08
C ALA A 2 -2.46 -9.62 -15.11
N LEU A 3 -1.81 -10.09 -16.18
CA LEU A 3 -2.46 -10.83 -17.26
C LEU A 3 -2.78 -12.30 -16.90
N GLY A 4 -2.00 -12.90 -15.99
CA GLY A 4 -2.16 -14.31 -15.63
C GLY A 4 -3.43 -14.60 -14.82
N LEU A 5 -3.80 -13.70 -13.90
CA LEU A 5 -4.95 -13.89 -13.03
C LEU A 5 -6.29 -13.72 -13.76
N THR A 6 -6.40 -12.77 -14.68
CA THR A 6 -7.59 -12.63 -15.54
C THR A 6 -7.76 -13.83 -16.47
N LEU A 7 -6.66 -14.42 -16.95
CA LEU A 7 -6.72 -15.63 -17.76
C LEU A 7 -7.14 -16.86 -16.94
N MET A 8 -6.75 -16.95 -15.67
CA MET A 8 -7.19 -18.04 -14.78
C MET A 8 -8.72 -18.16 -14.74
N VAL A 9 -9.43 -17.06 -14.48
CA VAL A 9 -10.91 -17.07 -14.43
C VAL A 9 -11.51 -17.58 -15.75
N ALA A 10 -11.01 -17.09 -16.89
CA ALA A 10 -11.47 -17.53 -18.20
C ALA A 10 -11.18 -19.03 -18.40
N THR A 11 -9.97 -19.50 -18.10
CA THR A 11 -9.58 -20.91 -18.25
C THR A 11 -10.40 -21.83 -17.35
N THR A 12 -10.67 -21.46 -16.09
CA THR A 12 -11.51 -22.22 -15.18
C THR A 12 -12.95 -22.31 -15.70
N LEU A 13 -13.51 -21.18 -16.17
CA LEU A 13 -14.85 -21.14 -16.73
C LEU A 13 -14.97 -22.02 -17.98
N PHE A 14 -14.05 -21.87 -18.94
CA PHE A 14 -14.04 -22.67 -20.17
C PHE A 14 -13.80 -24.15 -19.90
N THR A 15 -12.88 -24.50 -18.99
CA THR A 15 -12.64 -25.90 -18.61
C THR A 15 -13.89 -26.54 -18.00
N THR A 16 -14.56 -25.81 -17.10
CA THR A 16 -15.81 -26.26 -16.47
C THR A 16 -16.93 -26.43 -17.51
N LEU A 17 -17.05 -25.48 -18.44
CA LEU A 17 -18.05 -25.52 -19.51
C LEU A 17 -17.81 -26.69 -20.47
N VAL A 18 -16.56 -26.92 -20.89
CA VAL A 18 -16.20 -28.07 -21.73
C VAL A 18 -16.52 -29.37 -21.01
N PHE A 19 -16.15 -29.49 -19.73
CA PHE A 19 -16.48 -30.68 -18.95
C PHE A 19 -17.99 -30.93 -18.88
N TYR A 20 -18.78 -29.88 -18.65
CA TYR A 20 -20.24 -29.95 -18.63
C TYR A 20 -20.83 -30.40 -19.98
N LEU A 21 -20.34 -29.84 -21.09
CA LEU A 21 -20.76 -30.21 -22.45
C LEU A 21 -20.41 -31.67 -22.80
N LEU A 22 -19.37 -32.23 -22.18
CA LEU A 22 -18.97 -33.62 -22.37
C LEU A 22 -19.75 -34.61 -21.49
N LEU A 23 -20.56 -34.16 -20.52
CA LEU A 23 -21.33 -35.04 -19.64
C LEU A 23 -22.24 -36.05 -20.38
N PRO A 24 -22.98 -35.67 -21.46
CA PRO A 24 -23.79 -36.64 -22.20
C PRO A 24 -22.95 -37.75 -22.84
N ILE A 25 -21.74 -37.44 -23.28
CA ILE A 25 -20.80 -38.39 -23.88
C ILE A 25 -20.28 -39.35 -22.80
N PHE A 26 -19.90 -38.83 -21.63
CA PHE A 26 -19.49 -39.66 -20.50
C PHE A 26 -20.63 -40.51 -19.94
N GLY A 27 -21.88 -40.03 -20.02
CA GLY A 27 -23.08 -40.77 -19.60
C GLY A 27 -23.34 -42.03 -20.41
N LEU A 28 -22.99 -42.01 -21.70
CA LEU A 28 -23.13 -43.14 -22.63
C LEU A 28 -21.91 -44.10 -22.61
N TYR A 29 -20.83 -43.75 -21.92
CA TYR A 29 -19.60 -44.54 -21.89
C TYR A 29 -19.67 -45.67 -20.85
N GLY A 30 -19.50 -46.92 -21.29
CA GLY A 30 -19.57 -48.11 -20.42
C GLY A 30 -18.46 -48.20 -19.35
N GLY A 31 -17.29 -47.60 -19.60
CA GLY A 31 -16.10 -47.66 -18.74
C GLY A 31 -15.98 -46.53 -17.70
N LYS A 32 -17.07 -45.84 -17.34
CA LYS A 32 -17.06 -44.63 -16.49
C LYS A 32 -16.32 -44.77 -15.15
N LYS A 33 -16.37 -45.95 -14.51
CA LYS A 33 -15.65 -46.22 -13.26
C LYS A 33 -14.13 -46.27 -13.45
N GLN A 34 -13.68 -46.89 -14.55
CA GLN A 34 -12.25 -46.97 -14.89
C GLN A 34 -11.70 -45.59 -15.27
N LEU A 35 -12.46 -44.84 -16.08
CA LEU A 35 -12.10 -43.47 -16.44
C LEU A 35 -12.01 -42.56 -15.20
N GLY A 36 -12.98 -42.67 -14.29
CA GLY A 36 -12.94 -41.94 -13.00
C GLY A 36 -11.75 -42.34 -12.13
N ALA A 37 -11.43 -43.64 -12.05
CA ALA A 37 -10.26 -44.12 -11.30
C ALA A 37 -8.94 -43.58 -11.89
N ILE A 38 -8.80 -43.57 -13.22
CA ILE A 38 -7.65 -42.96 -13.91
C ILE A 38 -7.58 -41.46 -13.62
N GLY A 39 -8.72 -40.76 -13.68
CA GLY A 39 -8.79 -39.33 -13.37
C GLY A 39 -8.34 -39.01 -11.94
N VAL A 40 -8.78 -39.79 -10.95
CA VAL A 40 -8.35 -39.65 -9.55
C VAL A 40 -6.86 -39.96 -9.40
N LEU A 41 -6.35 -41.00 -10.06
CA LEU A 41 -4.92 -41.32 -10.05
C LEU A 41 -4.07 -40.19 -10.63
N LEU A 42 -4.47 -39.64 -11.77
CA LEU A 42 -3.79 -38.50 -12.40
C LEU A 42 -3.86 -37.26 -11.51
N PHE A 43 -5.03 -36.96 -10.94
CA PHE A 43 -5.21 -35.86 -9.99
C PHE A 43 -4.28 -36.02 -8.79
N MET A 44 -4.23 -37.20 -8.17
CA MET A 44 -3.39 -37.44 -7.01
C MET A 44 -1.90 -37.29 -7.38
N GLY A 45 -1.48 -37.83 -8.52
CA GLY A 45 -0.10 -37.72 -9.00
C GLY A 45 0.32 -36.27 -9.26
N THR A 46 -0.51 -35.48 -9.95
CA THR A 46 -0.21 -34.07 -10.22
C THR A 46 -0.32 -33.21 -8.97
N PHE A 47 -1.29 -33.47 -8.09
CA PHE A 47 -1.47 -32.76 -6.82
C PHE A 47 -0.28 -32.96 -5.89
N ILE A 48 0.18 -34.20 -5.72
CA ILE A 48 1.37 -34.52 -4.91
C ILE A 48 2.60 -33.81 -5.50
N THR A 49 2.81 -33.91 -6.81
CA THR A 49 3.96 -33.27 -7.48
C THR A 49 3.92 -31.76 -7.32
N ALA A 50 2.77 -31.13 -7.54
CA ALA A 50 2.59 -29.70 -7.39
C ALA A 50 2.83 -29.25 -5.94
N HIS A 51 2.37 -30.01 -4.95
CA HIS A 51 2.59 -29.70 -3.54
C HIS A 51 4.09 -29.66 -3.19
N PHE A 52 4.88 -30.63 -3.66
CA PHE A 52 6.33 -30.68 -3.43
C PHE A 52 7.13 -29.68 -4.27
N GLN A 53 6.55 -29.09 -5.31
CA GLN A 53 7.19 -28.10 -6.19
C GLN A 53 6.65 -26.67 -5.97
N ALA A 54 5.78 -26.47 -4.99
CA ALA A 54 5.12 -25.19 -4.74
C ALA A 54 6.01 -24.17 -4.01
N ASP A 55 7.19 -24.59 -3.55
CA ASP A 55 8.13 -23.72 -2.85
C ASP A 55 8.63 -22.59 -3.75
N PHE A 56 9.02 -21.48 -3.12
CA PHE A 56 9.53 -20.31 -3.82
C PHE A 56 10.95 -20.60 -4.32
N THR A 57 11.22 -20.20 -5.55
CA THR A 57 12.53 -20.36 -6.21
C THR A 57 12.91 -19.07 -6.92
N ALA A 58 14.12 -18.96 -7.45
CA ALA A 58 14.51 -17.80 -8.27
C ALA A 58 13.59 -17.57 -9.50
N ASN A 59 12.97 -18.63 -10.03
CA ASN A 59 12.04 -18.54 -11.16
C ASN A 59 10.60 -18.23 -10.73
N THR A 60 10.27 -18.50 -9.46
CA THR A 60 8.98 -18.26 -8.83
C THR A 60 9.18 -17.56 -7.49
N PRO A 61 9.73 -16.33 -7.48
CA PRO A 61 10.18 -15.72 -6.24
C PRO A 61 9.01 -15.22 -5.39
N LYS A 62 9.20 -15.25 -4.07
CA LYS A 62 8.23 -14.74 -3.09
C LYS A 62 8.26 -13.21 -3.07
N PRO A 63 7.12 -12.53 -3.26
CA PRO A 63 7.02 -11.09 -3.02
C PRO A 63 7.12 -10.79 -1.52
N THR A 64 8.09 -9.97 -1.14
CA THR A 64 8.33 -9.54 0.25
C THR A 64 8.24 -8.04 0.40
N SER A 65 7.84 -7.56 1.57
CA SER A 65 7.71 -6.13 1.79
C SER A 65 8.17 -5.69 3.17
N LEU A 66 8.85 -4.55 3.20
CA LEU A 66 9.31 -3.90 4.42
C LEU A 66 9.19 -2.39 4.25
N VAL A 67 8.56 -1.76 5.22
CA VAL A 67 8.40 -0.31 5.30
C VAL A 67 8.75 0.14 6.70
N TYR A 68 9.57 1.19 6.79
CA TYR A 68 9.82 1.89 8.04
C TYR A 68 8.87 3.08 8.14
N ILE A 69 8.22 3.26 9.28
CA ILE A 69 7.30 4.37 9.53
C ILE A 69 7.73 5.08 10.81
N LEU A 70 8.10 6.35 10.70
CA LEU A 70 8.34 7.26 11.81
C LEU A 70 7.11 8.13 12.03
N ASP A 71 6.58 8.14 13.25
CA ASP A 71 5.62 9.13 13.73
C ASP A 71 6.40 10.28 14.38
N ALA A 72 6.46 11.43 13.71
CA ALA A 72 7.20 12.60 14.18
C ALA A 72 6.42 13.43 15.22
N ASP A 73 5.19 13.06 15.57
CA ASP A 73 4.41 13.67 16.64
C ASP A 73 4.63 12.93 17.95
N GLU A 74 4.53 11.60 17.89
CA GLU A 74 4.73 10.72 19.06
C GLU A 74 6.21 10.38 19.30
N ASN A 75 7.07 10.68 18.33
CA ASN A 75 8.47 10.23 18.29
C ASN A 75 8.58 8.71 18.48
N THR A 76 7.77 7.97 17.72
CA THR A 76 7.74 6.50 17.71
C THR A 76 8.03 5.98 16.31
N ALA A 77 8.57 4.76 16.21
CA ALA A 77 8.82 4.12 14.93
C ALA A 77 8.32 2.69 14.90
N LYS A 78 7.92 2.25 13.70
CA LYS A 78 7.45 0.88 13.46
C LYS A 78 7.94 0.33 12.13
N TRP A 79 8.19 -0.97 12.11
CA TRP A 79 8.28 -1.77 10.90
C TRP A 79 6.87 -2.17 10.48
N ALA A 80 6.62 -2.19 9.18
CA ALA A 80 5.37 -2.63 8.60
C ALA A 80 5.61 -3.50 7.37
N THR A 81 4.68 -4.44 7.13
CA THR A 81 4.73 -5.32 5.95
C THR A 81 3.33 -5.62 5.43
N TYR A 82 3.21 -5.77 4.12
CA TYR A 82 2.02 -6.22 3.40
C TYR A 82 1.97 -7.76 3.26
N GLU A 83 2.97 -8.49 3.78
CA GLU A 83 3.00 -9.95 3.70
C GLU A 83 1.94 -10.60 4.58
N ASN A 84 1.13 -11.49 4.00
CA ASN A 84 0.20 -12.34 4.75
C ASN A 84 0.91 -13.48 5.48
N VAL A 85 2.01 -13.97 4.91
CA VAL A 85 2.87 -15.00 5.51
C VAL A 85 4.30 -14.48 5.41
N LEU A 86 4.92 -14.20 6.57
CA LEU A 86 6.27 -13.64 6.60
C LEU A 86 7.27 -14.58 5.94
N SER A 87 8.19 -14.03 5.14
CA SER A 87 9.45 -14.67 4.79
C SER A 87 10.42 -14.62 5.96
N ASP A 88 11.45 -15.47 5.95
CA ASP A 88 12.55 -15.41 6.92
C ASP A 88 13.24 -14.04 6.90
N TRP A 89 13.37 -13.46 5.70
CA TRP A 89 13.94 -12.13 5.51
C TRP A 89 13.11 -11.04 6.20
N THR A 90 11.79 -11.07 6.13
CA THR A 90 10.94 -10.07 6.79
C THR A 90 10.78 -10.35 8.28
N ALA A 91 10.78 -11.64 8.67
CA ALA A 91 10.59 -12.07 10.05
C ALA A 91 11.64 -11.51 11.02
N GLN A 92 12.87 -11.25 10.55
CA GLN A 92 13.92 -10.66 11.38
C GLN A 92 13.59 -9.24 11.89
N PHE A 93 12.74 -8.49 11.19
CA PHE A 93 12.33 -7.12 11.57
C PHE A 93 11.07 -7.11 12.42
N LEU A 94 10.11 -7.95 12.07
CA LEU A 94 8.80 -8.00 12.73
C LEU A 94 8.83 -8.81 14.02
N GLY A 95 9.70 -9.83 14.07
CA GLY A 95 9.89 -10.71 15.21
C GLY A 95 8.62 -11.48 15.62
N GLU A 96 8.70 -12.11 16.79
CA GLU A 96 7.58 -12.84 17.38
C GLU A 96 6.49 -11.90 17.94
N LYS A 97 6.88 -10.68 18.33
CA LYS A 97 5.99 -9.65 18.91
C LYS A 97 5.18 -8.86 17.88
N LYS A 98 5.10 -9.34 16.64
CA LYS A 98 4.31 -8.69 15.59
C LYS A 98 2.86 -8.51 16.02
N LYS A 99 2.31 -7.34 15.74
CA LYS A 99 0.90 -7.01 15.93
C LYS A 99 0.22 -7.05 14.58
N THR A 100 -0.92 -7.73 14.50
CA THR A 100 -1.82 -7.60 13.34
C THR A 100 -2.37 -6.19 13.35
N VAL A 101 -2.30 -5.51 12.20
CA VAL A 101 -2.82 -4.15 12.07
C VAL A 101 -4.34 -4.20 12.23
N SER A 102 -4.87 -3.41 13.18
CA SER A 102 -6.31 -3.32 13.39
C SER A 102 -6.96 -2.63 12.20
N VAL A 103 -8.22 -2.99 11.91
CA VAL A 103 -9.05 -2.29 10.91
C VAL A 103 -9.23 -0.81 11.26
N LEU A 104 -8.88 -0.37 12.47
CA LEU A 104 -9.00 1.03 12.92
C LEU A 104 -7.74 1.88 12.66
N ASP A 105 -6.59 1.29 12.30
CA ASP A 105 -5.34 2.01 12.00
C ASP A 105 -5.28 2.45 10.52
N GLU A 106 -6.40 2.92 9.96
CA GLU A 106 -6.64 2.99 8.50
C GLU A 106 -5.85 4.08 7.76
N ASN A 107 -5.31 5.07 8.47
CA ASN A 107 -4.60 6.17 7.86
C ASN A 107 -3.15 5.76 7.59
N THR A 108 -2.94 5.07 6.48
CA THR A 108 -1.60 4.76 5.95
C THR A 108 -1.52 5.24 4.50
N MET A 109 -0.30 5.35 3.97
CA MET A 109 -0.12 5.75 2.58
C MET A 109 -0.81 4.78 1.63
N SER A 110 -1.49 5.32 0.63
CA SER A 110 -2.30 4.51 -0.28
C SER A 110 -1.45 3.65 -1.23
N SER A 111 -2.01 2.52 -1.64
CA SER A 111 -1.45 1.63 -2.66
C SER A 111 -2.41 1.48 -3.85
N LYS A 112 -1.90 1.03 -5.01
CA LYS A 112 -2.67 0.94 -6.25
C LYS A 112 -3.96 0.13 -6.09
N TYR A 113 -3.89 -0.94 -5.30
CA TYR A 113 -5.01 -1.85 -5.05
C TYR A 113 -5.60 -1.71 -3.65
N ARG A 114 -5.31 -0.60 -2.94
CA ARG A 114 -5.74 -0.36 -1.55
C ARG A 114 -5.33 -1.48 -0.58
N SER A 115 -4.23 -2.16 -0.88
CA SER A 115 -3.54 -3.06 0.04
C SER A 115 -3.23 -2.33 1.35
N LYS A 116 -3.53 -2.99 2.46
CA LYS A 116 -3.23 -2.54 3.82
C LYS A 116 -2.04 -3.33 4.36
N PHE A 117 -1.30 -2.75 5.30
CA PHE A 117 -0.30 -3.51 6.05
C PHE A 117 -0.98 -4.63 6.83
N THR A 118 -0.36 -5.81 6.84
CA THR A 118 -0.85 -6.98 7.57
C THR A 118 -0.27 -7.02 8.97
N TYR A 119 1.04 -6.79 9.09
CA TYR A 119 1.75 -6.85 10.37
C TYR A 119 2.58 -5.60 10.60
N THR A 120 2.69 -5.23 11.87
CA THR A 120 3.61 -4.19 12.35
C THR A 120 4.37 -4.65 13.59
N SER A 121 5.53 -4.06 13.83
CA SER A 121 6.28 -4.18 15.08
C SER A 121 6.94 -2.85 15.40
N GLU A 122 7.28 -2.64 16.67
CA GLU A 122 8.10 -1.48 17.07
C GLU A 122 9.48 -1.54 16.39
N ALA A 123 9.97 -0.39 15.96
CA ALA A 123 11.27 -0.24 15.33
C ALA A 123 12.16 0.71 16.14
N PRO A 124 13.49 0.54 16.10
CA PRO A 124 14.40 1.52 16.66
C PRO A 124 14.23 2.88 15.97
N LEU A 125 14.20 3.96 16.75
CA LEU A 125 14.16 5.32 16.21
C LEU A 125 15.41 5.62 15.38
N LYS A 126 15.19 6.39 14.32
CA LYS A 126 16.21 6.90 13.41
C LYS A 126 16.04 8.41 13.33
N GLU A 127 17.15 9.12 13.40
CA GLU A 127 17.22 10.58 13.28
C GLU A 127 16.97 11.00 11.83
N LEU A 128 15.69 11.01 11.43
CA LEU A 128 15.25 11.44 10.12
C LEU A 128 14.68 12.85 10.21
N SER A 129 15.13 13.74 9.34
CA SER A 129 14.58 15.09 9.24
C SER A 129 13.17 15.05 8.66
N ALA A 130 12.18 15.38 9.49
CA ALA A 130 10.79 15.55 9.07
C ALA A 130 10.64 16.76 8.12
N PRO A 131 9.60 16.79 7.26
CA PRO A 131 9.32 17.96 6.43
C PRO A 131 9.06 19.20 7.29
N ILE A 132 9.53 20.34 6.80
CA ILE A 132 9.15 21.64 7.35
C ILE A 132 7.77 22.00 6.80
N ILE A 133 6.80 22.25 7.70
CA ILE A 133 5.43 22.62 7.34
C ILE A 133 5.18 24.04 7.84
N GLU A 134 5.08 24.98 6.92
CA GLU A 134 4.94 26.41 7.21
C GLU A 134 3.57 26.93 6.78
N LYS A 135 2.91 27.67 7.67
CA LYS A 135 1.69 28.42 7.35
C LYS A 135 2.08 29.74 6.71
N MET A 136 1.94 29.82 5.38
CA MET A 136 2.25 31.01 4.60
C MET A 136 1.18 32.09 4.74
N GLY A 137 -0.07 31.68 4.92
CA GLY A 137 -1.21 32.59 5.00
C GLY A 137 -2.42 31.94 5.67
N ASP A 138 -3.20 32.75 6.38
CA ASP A 138 -4.43 32.34 7.06
C ASP A 138 -5.38 33.53 7.13
N THR A 139 -6.33 33.61 6.21
CA THR A 139 -7.17 34.79 6.00
C THR A 139 -8.64 34.42 5.96
N ILE A 140 -9.48 35.18 6.66
CA ILE A 140 -10.93 35.03 6.63
C ILE A 140 -11.52 36.02 5.63
N LEU A 141 -12.29 35.50 4.68
CA LEU A 141 -13.00 36.23 3.62
C LEU A 141 -14.50 35.95 3.75
N GLY A 142 -15.20 36.78 4.51
CA GLY A 142 -16.62 36.59 4.79
C GLY A 142 -16.87 35.36 5.67
N GLN A 143 -17.42 34.29 5.07
CA GLN A 143 -17.67 33.02 5.76
C GLN A 143 -16.64 31.92 5.42
N GLU A 144 -15.69 32.20 4.51
CA GLU A 144 -14.63 31.27 4.16
C GLU A 144 -13.31 31.67 4.81
N ARG A 145 -12.49 30.68 5.17
CA ARG A 145 -11.10 30.81 5.61
C ARG A 145 -10.21 30.18 4.55
N ARG A 146 -9.23 30.95 4.10
CA ARG A 146 -8.18 30.55 3.15
C ARG A 146 -6.90 30.28 3.94
N ILE A 147 -6.38 29.06 3.85
CA ILE A 147 -5.13 28.65 4.48
C ILE A 147 -4.14 28.26 3.39
N GLU A 148 -2.94 28.85 3.44
CA GLU A 148 -1.83 28.58 2.53
C GLU A 148 -0.69 27.93 3.31
N ILE A 149 -0.24 26.76 2.85
CA ILE A 149 0.73 25.92 3.54
C ILE A 149 1.84 25.55 2.56
N ALA A 150 3.10 25.72 2.98
CA ALA A 150 4.26 25.19 2.28
C ALA A 150 4.79 23.96 3.02
N ILE A 151 4.94 22.84 2.30
CA ILE A 151 5.53 21.60 2.80
C ILE A 151 6.87 21.40 2.10
N THR A 152 7.96 21.57 2.84
CA THR A 152 9.32 21.52 2.30
C THR A 152 10.05 20.27 2.79
N PRO A 153 10.31 19.29 1.91
CA PRO A 153 11.08 18.10 2.27
C PRO A 153 12.48 18.45 2.78
N GLN A 154 12.94 17.76 3.82
CA GLN A 154 14.29 17.93 4.40
C GLN A 154 15.26 16.80 4.00
N ARG A 155 14.80 15.88 3.17
CA ARG A 155 15.55 14.71 2.68
C ARG A 155 15.00 14.31 1.30
N PRO A 156 15.75 13.56 0.47
CA PRO A 156 15.24 13.05 -0.81
C PRO A 156 13.95 12.24 -0.62
N VAL A 157 12.85 12.65 -1.26
CA VAL A 157 11.55 11.99 -1.15
C VAL A 157 10.82 11.93 -2.47
N ASN A 158 9.95 10.94 -2.62
CA ASN A 158 9.28 10.65 -3.88
C ASN A 158 7.78 10.97 -3.83
N ARG A 159 7.18 10.99 -2.64
CA ARG A 159 5.73 11.03 -2.51
C ARG A 159 5.29 11.70 -1.22
N LEU A 160 4.31 12.59 -1.34
CA LEU A 160 3.57 13.17 -0.23
C LEU A 160 2.09 12.79 -0.35
N GLU A 161 1.50 12.31 0.73
CA GLU A 161 0.05 12.21 0.87
C GLU A 161 -0.44 13.11 1.98
N VAL A 162 -1.50 13.85 1.68
CA VAL A 162 -2.15 14.74 2.64
C VAL A 162 -3.53 14.18 2.94
N PHE A 163 -3.84 14.05 4.22
CA PHE A 163 -5.14 13.64 4.74
C PHE A 163 -5.73 14.78 5.55
N THR A 164 -7.06 14.88 5.57
CA THR A 164 -7.80 15.84 6.40
C THR A 164 -8.67 15.10 7.40
N ASN A 165 -9.02 15.74 8.51
CA ASN A 165 -10.20 15.33 9.28
C ASN A 165 -11.50 15.49 8.44
N ALA A 166 -12.65 15.28 9.09
CA ALA A 166 -13.96 15.32 8.44
C ALA A 166 -14.42 16.73 7.99
N VAL A 167 -13.60 17.77 8.18
CA VAL A 167 -13.92 19.14 7.76
C VAL A 167 -14.11 19.22 6.25
N PRO A 168 -15.24 19.76 5.76
CA PRO A 168 -15.44 20.01 4.33
C PRO A 168 -14.42 21.01 3.78
N ILE A 169 -13.73 20.61 2.71
CA ILE A 169 -12.86 21.51 1.93
C ILE A 169 -13.65 21.97 0.72
N HIS A 170 -13.92 23.27 0.62
CA HIS A 170 -14.70 23.88 -0.45
C HIS A 170 -13.88 23.99 -1.74
N LYS A 171 -12.63 24.43 -1.63
CA LYS A 171 -11.65 24.53 -2.73
C LYS A 171 -10.28 24.14 -2.22
N ALA A 172 -9.47 23.54 -3.10
CA ALA A 172 -8.09 23.25 -2.82
C ALA A 172 -7.24 23.37 -4.07
N THR A 173 -6.00 23.83 -3.92
CA THR A 173 -4.99 23.76 -4.98
C THR A 173 -3.71 23.10 -4.45
N ILE A 174 -3.01 22.41 -5.34
CA ILE A 174 -1.67 21.88 -5.10
C ILE A 174 -0.73 22.43 -6.15
N ASN A 175 0.31 23.16 -5.74
CA ASN A 175 1.23 23.87 -6.64
C ASN A 175 0.47 24.73 -7.68
N GLY A 176 -0.61 25.38 -7.25
CA GLY A 176 -1.48 26.19 -8.11
C GLY A 176 -2.45 25.41 -9.01
N VAL A 177 -2.36 24.08 -9.04
CA VAL A 177 -3.29 23.22 -9.80
C VAL A 177 -4.52 22.93 -8.95
N PRO A 178 -5.74 23.26 -9.42
CA PRO A 178 -6.95 23.03 -8.64
C PRO A 178 -7.28 21.53 -8.52
N ILE A 179 -7.67 21.12 -7.31
CA ILE A 179 -8.28 19.81 -7.08
C ILE A 179 -9.74 19.88 -7.53
N SER A 180 -10.20 18.84 -8.24
CA SER A 180 -11.58 18.76 -8.75
C SER A 180 -12.63 19.03 -7.66
N GLU A 181 -13.52 19.99 -7.89
CA GLU A 181 -14.64 20.25 -6.99
C GLU A 181 -15.53 19.02 -6.79
N TYR A 182 -15.73 18.24 -7.86
CA TYR A 182 -16.49 16.99 -7.78
C TYR A 182 -15.82 16.03 -6.81
N TYR A 183 -14.49 15.89 -6.86
CA TYR A 183 -13.74 15.08 -5.90
C TYR A 183 -13.89 15.59 -4.47
N LEU A 184 -13.69 16.90 -4.23
CA LEU A 184 -13.80 17.49 -2.89
C LEU A 184 -15.19 17.29 -2.27
N LYS A 185 -16.26 17.44 -3.07
CA LYS A 185 -17.66 17.25 -2.64
C LYS A 185 -18.03 15.77 -2.44
N ASN A 186 -17.42 14.84 -3.18
CA ASN A 186 -17.81 13.41 -3.20
C ASN A 186 -16.75 12.47 -2.63
N ARG A 187 -15.69 12.98 -2.00
CA ARG A 187 -14.63 12.15 -1.42
C ARG A 187 -15.20 11.26 -0.32
N ARG A 188 -14.94 9.96 -0.42
CA ARG A 188 -15.31 8.95 0.58
C ARG A 188 -14.17 8.59 1.52
N SER A 189 -13.02 9.21 1.33
CA SER A 189 -11.80 8.99 2.10
C SER A 189 -11.33 10.32 2.65
N VAL A 190 -10.68 10.26 3.81
CA VAL A 190 -9.98 11.38 4.46
C VAL A 190 -8.76 11.85 3.68
N ARG A 191 -8.29 11.11 2.66
CA ARG A 191 -7.19 11.54 1.79
C ARG A 191 -7.61 12.73 0.91
N LEU A 192 -6.87 13.82 0.99
CA LEU A 192 -7.03 14.99 0.11
C LEU A 192 -6.33 14.79 -1.22
N VAL A 193 -5.04 14.47 -1.19
CA VAL A 193 -4.21 14.43 -2.40
C VAL A 193 -3.03 13.48 -2.23
N THR A 194 -2.63 12.87 -3.34
CA THR A 194 -1.34 12.19 -3.49
C THR A 194 -0.51 13.00 -4.47
N HIS A 195 0.63 13.49 -4.02
CA HIS A 195 1.59 14.26 -4.82
C HIS A 195 2.87 13.43 -5.00
N TYR A 196 3.31 13.28 -6.25
CA TYR A 196 4.61 12.69 -6.57
C TYR A 196 5.62 13.82 -6.71
N ILE A 197 6.52 13.93 -5.73
CA ILE A 197 7.47 15.04 -5.64
C ILE A 197 8.56 14.86 -6.69
N SER A 198 8.86 15.93 -7.42
CA SER A 198 9.97 16.01 -8.37
C SER A 198 10.99 17.03 -7.85
N ASN A 199 12.28 16.74 -8.03
CA ASN A 199 13.40 17.62 -7.64
C ASN A 199 13.39 18.08 -6.17
N ASN A 200 12.68 17.37 -5.29
CA ASN A 200 12.55 17.77 -3.88
C ASN A 200 11.96 19.18 -3.66
N GLU A 201 11.20 19.70 -4.63
CA GLU A 201 10.59 21.02 -4.53
C GLU A 201 9.49 21.06 -3.45
N PRO A 202 9.28 22.22 -2.79
CA PRO A 202 8.19 22.39 -1.85
C PRO A 202 6.82 22.10 -2.48
N THR A 203 5.94 21.47 -1.72
CA THR A 203 4.53 21.35 -2.08
C THR A 203 3.76 22.52 -1.47
N LEU A 204 3.13 23.32 -2.32
CA LEU A 204 2.26 24.43 -1.91
C LEU A 204 0.81 23.94 -1.91
N LEU A 205 0.17 24.01 -0.74
CA LEU A 205 -1.21 23.62 -0.54
C LEU A 205 -2.03 24.87 -0.17
N GLU A 206 -3.08 25.14 -0.94
CA GLU A 206 -4.05 26.18 -0.61
C GLU A 206 -5.41 25.53 -0.36
N LEU A 207 -6.06 25.87 0.75
CA LEU A 207 -7.34 25.31 1.17
C LEU A 207 -8.35 26.41 1.49
N TRP A 208 -9.60 26.18 1.10
CA TRP A 208 -10.75 27.01 1.45
C TRP A 208 -11.76 26.17 2.22
N LEU A 209 -12.15 26.64 3.39
CA LEU A 209 -13.06 25.96 4.32
C LEU A 209 -13.91 27.00 5.07
N SER A 210 -14.89 26.55 5.85
CA SER A 210 -15.66 27.43 6.74
C SER A 210 -14.76 28.11 7.78
N LYS A 211 -15.02 29.39 8.08
CA LYS A 211 -14.18 30.20 8.98
C LYS A 211 -13.98 29.63 10.39
N ASP A 212 -14.96 28.89 10.91
CA ASP A 212 -14.97 28.35 12.28
C ASP A 212 -14.52 26.88 12.33
N ALA A 213 -14.09 26.31 11.20
CA ALA A 213 -13.70 24.90 11.15
C ALA A 213 -12.24 24.71 11.63
N GLU A 214 -12.07 23.74 12.53
CA GLU A 214 -10.77 23.29 13.03
C GLU A 214 -10.20 22.23 12.09
N LEU A 215 -9.18 22.61 11.33
CA LEU A 215 -8.62 21.77 10.29
C LEU A 215 -7.43 20.99 10.84
N GLU A 216 -7.54 19.67 10.85
CA GLU A 216 -6.39 18.79 11.08
C GLU A 216 -5.91 18.24 9.74
N LEU A 217 -4.60 18.39 9.49
CA LEU A 217 -3.92 17.80 8.34
C LEU A 217 -2.88 16.78 8.81
N THR A 218 -2.94 15.57 8.25
CA THR A 218 -1.90 14.55 8.42
C THR A 218 -1.12 14.41 7.12
N PHE A 219 0.20 14.55 7.22
CA PHE A 219 1.15 14.45 6.12
C PHE A 219 1.90 13.12 6.25
N TYR A 220 1.91 12.35 5.15
CA TYR A 220 2.77 11.18 5.01
C TYR A 220 3.76 11.44 3.88
N GLU A 221 5.03 11.56 4.23
CA GLU A 221 6.13 11.77 3.29
C GLU A 221 6.95 10.49 3.15
N ALA A 222 7.09 9.98 1.92
CA ALA A 222 7.81 8.74 1.63
C ALA A 222 8.97 8.91 0.65
N SER A 223 10.05 8.19 0.95
CA SER A 223 11.17 7.90 0.05
C SER A 223 11.24 6.39 -0.21
N ASN A 224 11.74 6.00 -1.38
CA ASN A 224 11.93 4.60 -1.78
C ASN A 224 13.41 4.18 -1.68
N ASP A 225 14.07 4.57 -0.60
CA ASP A 225 15.51 4.38 -0.39
C ASP A 225 15.84 3.49 0.82
N LEU A 226 14.86 2.81 1.44
CA LEU A 226 15.08 2.05 2.68
C LEU A 226 16.26 1.08 2.59
N MET A 227 16.44 0.44 1.43
CA MET A 227 17.50 -0.55 1.19
C MET A 227 18.89 0.07 1.08
N GLU A 228 18.98 1.35 0.72
CA GLU A 228 20.23 2.08 0.44
C GLU A 228 20.49 3.21 1.46
N HIS A 229 19.51 3.50 2.31
CA HIS A 229 19.54 4.63 3.23
C HIS A 229 20.56 4.39 4.36
N SER A 230 21.48 5.34 4.55
CA SER A 230 22.64 5.23 5.45
C SER A 230 22.32 4.94 6.92
N LEU A 231 21.17 5.40 7.41
CA LEU A 231 20.68 5.13 8.77
C LEU A 231 20.18 3.69 8.98
N PHE A 232 20.04 2.89 7.92
CA PHE A 232 19.53 1.54 7.97
C PHE A 232 20.59 0.52 7.53
N THR A 233 20.49 -0.68 8.08
CA THR A 233 21.33 -1.81 7.68
C THR A 233 20.38 -2.95 7.38
N ILE A 234 19.93 -3.01 6.12
CA ILE A 234 18.97 -4.01 5.64
C ILE A 234 19.74 -5.02 4.78
N PRO A 235 19.71 -6.32 5.08
CA PRO A 235 20.38 -7.31 4.26
C PRO A 235 19.70 -7.40 2.90
N ALA A 236 20.49 -7.64 1.85
CA ALA A 236 19.96 -7.93 0.53
C ALA A 236 19.02 -9.14 0.57
N ARG A 237 18.01 -9.13 -0.29
CA ARG A 237 17.13 -10.27 -0.51
C ARG A 237 17.90 -11.40 -1.18
N THR A 238 17.60 -12.64 -0.81
CA THR A 238 18.06 -13.82 -1.56
C THR A 238 17.38 -13.89 -2.92
N GLU A 239 17.92 -14.69 -3.84
CA GLU A 239 17.39 -14.80 -5.22
C GLU A 239 15.93 -15.29 -5.28
N GLU A 240 15.47 -15.98 -4.25
CA GLU A 240 14.10 -16.50 -4.12
C GLU A 240 13.09 -15.43 -3.67
N LEU A 241 13.55 -14.22 -3.35
CA LEU A 241 12.74 -13.14 -2.83
C LEU A 241 12.81 -11.92 -3.76
N ILE A 242 11.65 -11.31 -4.02
CA ILE A 242 11.56 -10.05 -4.78
C ILE A 242 10.82 -8.99 -3.97
N PRO A 243 11.07 -7.69 -4.22
CA PRO A 243 10.23 -6.62 -3.69
C PRO A 243 8.77 -6.82 -4.13
N MET A 244 7.84 -6.64 -3.20
CA MET A 244 6.41 -6.79 -3.48
C MET A 244 5.94 -5.72 -4.47
N PRO A 245 5.33 -6.11 -5.61
CA PRO A 245 4.89 -5.16 -6.61
C PRO A 245 3.57 -4.47 -6.20
N PHE A 246 3.33 -3.28 -6.76
CA PHE A 246 2.07 -2.52 -6.65
C PHE A 246 1.69 -1.97 -5.27
N VAL A 247 2.59 -2.09 -4.29
CA VAL A 247 2.49 -1.45 -2.97
C VAL A 247 3.65 -0.46 -2.78
N LEU A 248 3.53 0.45 -1.82
CA LEU A 248 4.67 1.29 -1.41
C LEU A 248 5.62 0.39 -0.61
N ASN A 249 6.71 -0.05 -1.22
CA ASN A 249 7.64 -0.98 -0.62
C ASN A 249 9.05 -0.38 -0.55
N ASP A 250 9.90 -0.97 0.28
CA ASP A 250 11.30 -0.56 0.43
C ASP A 250 11.39 0.93 0.74
N ALA A 251 10.48 1.39 1.60
CA ALA A 251 10.20 2.80 1.81
C ALA A 251 10.40 3.24 3.26
N VAL A 252 10.83 4.51 3.40
CA VAL A 252 10.92 5.24 4.66
C VAL A 252 9.82 6.30 4.67
N ILE A 253 8.87 6.16 5.58
CA ILE A 253 7.71 7.04 5.72
C ILE A 253 7.86 7.88 6.99
N ILE A 254 7.62 9.18 6.88
CA ILE A 254 7.46 10.09 8.02
C ILE A 254 6.01 10.56 8.04
N LYS A 255 5.35 10.37 9.18
CA LYS A 255 4.04 10.93 9.50
C LYS A 255 4.22 12.19 10.34
N LYS A 256 3.50 13.25 9.99
CA LYS A 256 3.39 14.48 10.79
C LYS A 256 1.96 15.02 10.74
N THR A 257 1.42 15.45 11.87
CA THR A 257 0.10 16.06 11.97
C THR A 257 0.22 17.53 12.39
N ILE A 258 -0.58 18.40 11.77
CA ILE A 258 -0.70 19.82 12.13
C ILE A 258 -2.18 20.18 12.23
N VAL A 259 -2.53 20.95 13.26
CA VAL A 259 -3.89 21.47 13.49
C VAL A 259 -3.88 22.99 13.24
N TYR A 260 -4.91 23.47 12.55
CA TYR A 260 -5.09 24.87 12.13
C TYR A 260 -6.44 25.44 12.54
#